data_AF-A0A1G2P4Q2-F1
#
_entry.id   AF-A0A1G2P4Q2-F1
#
_cell.length_a   1.000
_cell.length_b   1.000
_cell.length_c   1.000
_cell.angle_alpha   90.00
_cell.angle_beta   90.00
_cell.angle_gamma   90.00
#
_symmetry.space_group_name_H-M   'P 1'
#
loop_
_entity.id
_entity.type
_entity.pdbx_description
1 polymer ?
#
loop_
_entity_poly.entity_id
_entity_poly.type
_entity_poly.pdbx_seq_one_letter_code
_entity_poly.pdbx_strand_id
1 'polypeptide(L)'
;MKFPILATRYLVWHYSEALADWWRIVGNFVWFFFHMFSIGLLLRTLFSPFKRMQEERKKGGFKFEDWGGAIIINVLMRLIGFGVRTMLIAVGAIFILFTILIGVTAFVLWLVLPLAVTFLLVFGFSQLFYLL
;
A
#
# COMPACT_ATOMS: atom_id res chain seq x y z
N MET A 1 21.53 24.24 33.63
CA MET A 1 21.62 23.53 32.34
C MET A 1 20.51 22.46 32.28
N LYS A 2 19.56 22.54 31.34
CA LYS A 2 18.40 21.62 31.24
C LYS A 2 18.64 20.40 30.33
N PHE A 3 19.87 20.23 29.85
CA PHE A 3 20.26 19.18 28.90
C PHE A 3 19.89 17.73 29.31
N PRO A 4 20.19 17.26 30.56
CA PRO A 4 19.86 15.88 30.93
C PRO A 4 18.36 15.60 30.94
N ILE A 5 17.55 16.61 31.29
CA ILE A 5 16.08 16.50 31.30
C ILE A 5 15.55 16.33 29.88
N LEU A 6 16.14 17.04 28.91
CA LEU A 6 15.76 16.91 27.50
C LEU A 6 16.12 15.53 26.93
N ALA A 7 17.32 15.02 27.25
CA ALA A 7 17.76 13.69 26.82
C ALA A 7 16.84 12.58 27.34
N THR A 8 16.50 12.61 28.64
CA THR A 8 15.58 11.61 29.21
C THR A 8 14.17 11.72 28.61
N ARG A 9 13.64 12.93 28.45
CA ARG A 9 12.32 13.13 27.81
C ARG A 9 12.29 12.61 26.38
N TYR A 10 13.35 12.86 25.61
CA TYR A 10 13.49 12.35 24.26
C TYR A 10 13.48 10.82 24.25
N LEU A 11 14.30 10.16 25.10
CA LEU A 11 14.35 8.70 25.15
C LEU A 11 13.00 8.09 25.57
N VAL A 12 12.33 8.69 26.56
CA VAL A 12 10.99 8.26 26.97
C VAL A 12 10.03 8.35 25.80
N TRP A 13 9.96 9.49 25.11
CA TRP A 13 9.10 9.66 23.94
C TRP A 13 9.44 8.66 22.81
N HIS A 14 10.73 8.49 22.51
CA HIS A 14 11.25 7.64 21.44
C HIS A 14 10.83 6.17 21.58
N TYR A 15 10.79 5.68 22.82
CA TYR A 15 10.41 4.29 23.14
C TYR A 15 8.98 4.15 23.70
N SER A 16 8.15 5.20 23.64
CA SER A 16 6.74 5.12 24.05
C SER A 16 5.81 5.67 22.98
N GLU A 17 5.44 6.94 23.05
CA GLU A 17 4.47 7.60 22.18
C GLU A 17 4.84 7.48 20.69
N ALA A 18 6.12 7.65 20.36
CA ALA A 18 6.59 7.57 18.98
C ALA A 18 6.36 6.19 18.35
N LEU A 19 6.43 5.10 19.14
CA LEU A 19 6.20 3.74 18.64
C LEU A 19 4.73 3.51 18.29
N ALA A 20 3.81 4.07 19.08
CA ALA A 20 2.38 3.99 18.79
C ALA A 20 2.00 4.82 17.57
N ASP A 21 2.55 6.04 17.46
CA ASP A 21 2.34 6.91 16.31
C ASP A 21 2.93 6.30 15.03
N TRP A 22 4.05 5.57 15.12
CA TRP A 22 4.64 4.86 14.00
C TRP A 22 3.65 3.89 13.34
N TRP A 23 3.04 3.01 14.11
CA TRP A 23 2.07 2.04 13.59
C TRP A 23 0.80 2.71 13.07
N ARG A 24 0.41 3.85 13.66
CA ARG A 24 -0.67 4.68 13.12
C ARG A 24 -0.33 5.23 11.74
N ILE A 25 0.90 5.71 11.53
CA ILE A 25 1.37 6.21 10.23
C ILE A 25 1.38 5.07 9.19
N VAL A 26 1.97 3.93 9.52
CA VAL A 26 1.97 2.76 8.61
C VAL A 26 0.54 2.33 8.26
N GLY A 27 -0.35 2.27 9.26
CA GLY A 27 -1.77 1.97 9.06
C GLY A 27 -2.46 2.97 8.14
N ASN A 28 -2.17 4.27 8.28
CA ASN A 28 -2.72 5.31 7.41
C ASN A 28 -2.26 5.15 5.96
N PHE A 29 -1.00 4.78 5.71
CA PHE A 29 -0.51 4.50 4.36
C PHE A 29 -1.17 3.26 3.76
N VAL A 30 -1.32 2.19 4.53
CA VAL A 30 -2.04 0.98 4.10
C VAL A 30 -3.49 1.33 3.73
N TRP A 31 -4.18 2.08 4.59
CA TRP A 31 -5.53 2.58 4.35
C TRP A 31 -5.59 3.44 3.09
N PHE A 32 -4.63 4.35 2.91
CA PHE A 32 -4.52 5.21 1.73
C PHE A 32 -4.40 4.38 0.45
N PHE A 33 -3.46 3.43 0.37
CA PHE A 33 -3.29 2.60 -0.82
C PHE A 33 -4.53 1.73 -1.10
N PHE A 34 -5.16 1.20 -0.04
CA PHE A 34 -6.40 0.44 -0.19
C PHE A 34 -7.53 1.26 -0.83
N HIS A 35 -7.64 2.54 -0.48
CA HIS A 35 -8.65 3.46 -1.05
C HIS A 35 -8.24 4.01 -2.41
N MET A 36 -6.98 4.39 -2.60
CA MET A 36 -6.44 4.92 -3.85
C MET A 36 -6.63 3.92 -5.01
N PHE A 37 -6.34 2.64 -4.76
CA PHE A 37 -6.60 1.57 -5.73
C PHE A 37 -8.04 1.04 -5.69
N SER A 38 -8.91 1.58 -4.82
CA SER A 38 -10.30 1.16 -4.67
C SER A 38 -10.47 -0.36 -4.51
N ILE A 39 -9.54 -1.00 -3.79
CA ILE A 39 -9.42 -2.48 -3.73
C ILE A 39 -10.73 -3.11 -3.28
N GLY A 40 -11.38 -2.57 -2.25
CA GLY A 40 -12.67 -3.07 -1.77
C GLY A 40 -13.78 -3.03 -2.83
N LEU A 41 -13.82 -1.99 -3.67
CA LEU A 41 -14.78 -1.89 -4.77
C LEU A 41 -14.43 -2.86 -5.91
N LEU A 42 -13.16 -2.97 -6.27
CA LEU A 42 -12.70 -3.87 -7.32
C LEU A 42 -13.00 -5.33 -6.95
N LEU A 43 -12.77 -5.73 -5.69
CA LEU A 43 -13.08 -7.08 -5.20
C LEU A 43 -14.58 -7.39 -5.30
N ARG A 44 -15.44 -6.44 -4.90
CA ARG A 44 -16.91 -6.60 -5.01
C ARG A 44 -17.40 -6.64 -6.45
N THR A 45 -16.68 -6.03 -7.37
CA THR A 45 -17.07 -5.94 -8.77
C THR A 45 -16.30 -6.87 -9.68
N LEU A 46 -15.41 -7.74 -9.17
CA LEU A 46 -14.57 -8.64 -9.97
C LEU A 46 -15.35 -9.39 -11.06
N PHE A 47 -16.50 -9.96 -10.71
CA PHE A 47 -17.37 -10.72 -11.63
C PHE A 47 -18.55 -9.92 -12.19
N SER A 48 -18.63 -8.62 -11.87
CA SER A 48 -19.68 -7.74 -12.36
C SER A 48 -19.46 -7.43 -13.85
N PRO A 49 -20.51 -7.49 -14.70
CA PRO A 49 -20.40 -7.18 -16.12
C PRO A 49 -19.83 -5.77 -16.34
N PHE A 50 -18.86 -5.65 -17.25
CA PHE A 50 -18.27 -4.37 -17.61
C PHE A 50 -19.29 -3.54 -18.43
N LYS A 51 -19.43 -2.24 -18.12
CA LYS A 51 -20.59 -1.39 -18.45
C LYS A 51 -21.10 -1.51 -19.91
N ARG A 52 -22.44 -1.66 -20.01
CA ARG A 52 -23.38 -1.13 -21.04
C ARG A 52 -23.18 -1.49 -22.52
N MET A 53 -22.68 -2.68 -22.85
CA MET A 53 -22.96 -3.31 -24.15
C MET A 53 -23.74 -4.62 -23.99
N GLN A 54 -24.70 -4.63 -23.06
CA GLN A 54 -25.94 -5.32 -23.44
C GLN A 54 -26.46 -4.47 -24.59
N GLU A 55 -26.23 -4.89 -25.84
CA GLU A 55 -27.10 -4.42 -26.91
C GLU A 55 -28.51 -4.55 -26.36
N GLU A 56 -29.18 -3.41 -26.18
CA GLU A 56 -30.59 -3.39 -25.84
C GLU A 56 -31.23 -4.22 -26.94
N ARG A 57 -31.56 -5.46 -26.59
CA ARG A 57 -32.19 -6.46 -27.44
C ARG A 57 -33.19 -5.70 -28.31
N LYS A 58 -32.85 -5.44 -29.58
CA LYS A 58 -33.74 -4.66 -30.44
C LYS A 58 -35.08 -5.38 -30.37
N LYS A 59 -36.10 -4.70 -29.86
CA LYS A 59 -37.48 -5.19 -29.78
C LYS A 59 -37.95 -5.42 -31.22
N GLY A 60 -37.60 -6.56 -31.81
CA GLY A 60 -37.90 -6.84 -33.21
C GLY A 60 -37.16 -8.06 -33.74
N GLY A 61 -37.76 -9.25 -33.58
CA GLY A 61 -37.38 -10.48 -34.28
C GLY A 61 -36.35 -11.36 -33.56
N PHE A 62 -36.71 -12.61 -33.29
CA PHE A 62 -35.83 -13.61 -32.70
C PHE A 62 -34.96 -14.23 -33.81
N LYS A 63 -33.73 -13.75 -33.99
CA LYS A 63 -32.73 -14.38 -34.88
C LYS A 63 -31.72 -15.16 -34.03
N PHE A 64 -31.59 -16.46 -34.28
CA PHE A 64 -30.70 -17.35 -33.53
C PHE A 64 -29.21 -16.99 -33.70
N GLU A 65 -28.83 -16.44 -34.86
CA GLU A 65 -27.45 -15.97 -35.13
C GLU A 65 -27.04 -14.79 -34.25
N ASP A 66 -27.95 -13.83 -34.01
CA ASP A 66 -27.68 -12.67 -33.15
C ASP A 66 -27.52 -13.07 -31.67
N TRP A 67 -28.09 -14.21 -31.27
CA TRP A 67 -28.05 -14.69 -29.89
C TRP A 67 -26.67 -15.23 -29.50
N GLY A 68 -26.02 -15.98 -30.39
CA GLY A 68 -24.68 -16.52 -30.16
C GLY A 68 -23.60 -15.43 -30.08
N GLY A 69 -23.65 -14.46 -31.00
CA GLY A 69 -22.73 -13.32 -31.02
C GLY A 69 -22.79 -12.49 -29.74
N ALA A 70 -24.00 -12.19 -29.26
CA ALA A 70 -24.19 -11.43 -28.02
C ALA A 70 -23.65 -12.16 -26.77
N ILE A 71 -23.73 -13.49 -26.71
CA ILE A 71 -23.17 -14.27 -25.60
C ILE A 71 -21.64 -14.18 -25.60
N ILE A 72 -21.02 -14.38 -26.76
CA ILE A 72 -19.55 -14.34 -26.91
C ILE A 72 -19.02 -12.96 -26.51
N ILE A 73 -19.63 -11.89 -27.03
CA ILE A 73 -19.24 -10.51 -26.70
C ILE A 73 -19.38 -10.26 -25.19
N ASN A 74 -20.49 -10.66 -24.57
CA ASN A 74 -20.69 -10.48 -23.13
C ASN A 74 -19.67 -11.24 -22.27
N VAL A 75 -19.28 -12.45 -22.67
CA VAL A 75 -18.24 -13.23 -21.99
C VAL A 75 -16.88 -12.55 -22.13
N LEU A 76 -16.51 -12.13 -23.34
CA LEU A 76 -15.26 -11.40 -23.59
C LEU A 76 -15.20 -10.11 -22.75
N MET A 77 -16.28 -9.34 -22.69
CA MET A 77 -16.33 -8.12 -21.88
C MET A 77 -16.17 -8.38 -20.38
N ARG A 78 -16.69 -9.50 -19.86
CA ARG A 78 -16.42 -9.92 -18.47
C ARG A 78 -14.97 -10.30 -18.25
N LEU A 79 -14.35 -11.03 -19.18
CA LEU A 79 -12.94 -11.43 -19.08
C LEU A 79 -12.01 -10.21 -19.09
N ILE A 80 -12.26 -9.25 -19.98
CA ILE A 80 -11.50 -7.99 -20.03
C ILE A 80 -11.66 -7.22 -18.71
N GLY A 81 -12.92 -7.03 -18.25
CA GLY A 81 -13.19 -6.34 -16.99
C GLY A 81 -12.55 -7.04 -15.78
N PHE A 82 -12.59 -8.37 -15.74
CA PHE A 82 -11.94 -9.18 -14.73
C PHE A 82 -10.42 -9.00 -14.76
N GLY A 83 -9.80 -9.06 -15.94
CA GLY A 83 -8.36 -8.87 -16.11
C GLY A 83 -7.87 -7.51 -15.61
N VAL A 84 -8.53 -6.43 -16.05
CA VAL A 84 -8.17 -5.06 -15.62
C VAL A 84 -8.34 -4.89 -14.10
N ARG A 85 -9.46 -5.34 -13.54
CA ARG A 85 -9.71 -5.25 -12.08
C ARG A 85 -8.68 -6.05 -11.28
N THR A 86 -8.34 -7.26 -11.75
CA THR A 86 -7.34 -8.12 -11.09
C THR A 86 -5.97 -7.47 -11.13
N MET A 87 -5.57 -6.87 -12.26
CA MET A 87 -4.31 -6.16 -12.37
C MET A 87 -4.24 -4.96 -11.39
N LEU A 88 -5.31 -4.17 -11.29
CA LEU A 88 -5.39 -3.06 -10.34
C LEU A 88 -5.33 -3.52 -8.88
N ILE A 89 -6.02 -4.61 -8.54
CA ILE A 89 -5.94 -5.22 -7.20
C ILE A 89 -4.51 -5.70 -6.92
N ALA A 90 -3.87 -6.37 -7.87
CA ALA A 90 -2.51 -6.88 -7.71
C ALA A 90 -1.50 -5.76 -7.50
N VAL A 91 -1.56 -4.70 -8.31
CA VAL A 91 -0.70 -3.52 -8.14
C VAL A 91 -0.95 -2.87 -6.76
N GLY A 92 -2.21 -2.67 -6.37
CA GLY A 92 -2.53 -2.12 -5.05
C GLY A 92 -2.02 -2.98 -3.89
N ALA A 93 -2.13 -4.30 -4.01
CA ALA A 93 -1.59 -5.24 -3.02
C ALA A 93 -0.06 -5.15 -2.93
N ILE A 94 0.64 -4.99 -4.05
CA ILE A 94 2.09 -4.79 -4.08
C ILE A 94 2.49 -3.52 -3.32
N PHE A 95 1.81 -2.40 -3.56
CA PHE A 95 2.08 -1.15 -2.83
C PHE A 95 1.83 -1.29 -1.32
N ILE A 96 0.76 -1.97 -0.92
CA ILE A 96 0.48 -2.26 0.50
C ILE A 96 1.59 -3.14 1.09
N LEU A 97 2.03 -4.18 0.38
CA LEU A 97 3.10 -5.05 0.82
C LEU A 97 4.41 -4.27 1.03
N PHE A 98 4.80 -3.44 0.06
CA PHE A 98 5.99 -2.59 0.19
C PHE A 98 5.87 -1.60 1.36
N THR A 99 4.70 -1.02 1.58
CA THR A 99 4.44 -0.11 2.72
C THR A 99 4.70 -0.82 4.04
N ILE A 100 4.21 -2.05 4.18
CA ILE A 100 4.42 -2.84 5.40
C ILE A 100 5.90 -3.21 5.55
N LEU A 101 6.55 -3.70 4.49
CA LEU A 101 7.97 -4.10 4.53
C LEU A 101 8.88 -2.92 4.90
N ILE A 102 8.69 -1.77 4.26
CA ILE A 102 9.44 -0.54 4.54
C ILE A 102 9.12 -0.06 5.96
N GLY A 103 7.83 -0.05 6.35
CA GLY A 103 7.39 0.37 7.67
C GLY A 103 7.98 -0.48 8.80
N VAL A 104 8.05 -1.79 8.63
CA VAL A 104 8.69 -2.72 9.60
C VAL A 104 10.20 -2.52 9.61
N THR A 105 10.85 -2.43 8.46
CA THR A 105 12.30 -2.23 8.39
C THR A 105 12.72 -0.93 9.04
N ALA A 106 12.03 0.17 8.72
CA ALA A 106 12.29 1.47 9.30
C ALA A 106 11.91 1.53 10.79
N PHE A 107 10.93 0.74 11.26
CA PHE A 107 10.66 0.57 12.69
C PHE A 107 11.86 -0.05 13.43
N VAL A 108 12.44 -1.12 12.87
CA VAL A 108 13.64 -1.75 13.47
C VAL A 108 14.80 -0.76 13.52
N LEU A 109 15.01 0.00 12.43
CA LEU A 109 16.01 1.06 12.39
C LEU A 109 15.74 2.17 13.43
N TRP A 110 14.47 2.55 13.63
CA TRP A 110 14.07 3.54 14.64
C TRP A 110 14.48 3.10 16.06
N LEU A 111 14.29 1.82 16.40
CA LEU A 111 14.65 1.30 17.73
C LEU A 111 16.15 1.39 18.01
N VAL A 112 17.00 1.16 17.01
CA VAL A 112 18.46 1.21 17.18
C VAL A 112 19.05 2.60 16.93
N LEU A 113 18.25 3.54 16.43
CA LEU A 113 18.69 4.87 15.98
C LEU A 113 19.45 5.66 17.05
N PRO A 114 18.99 5.75 18.32
CA PRO A 114 19.73 6.48 19.36
C PRO A 114 21.13 5.89 19.63
N LEU A 115 21.26 4.57 19.57
CA LEU A 115 22.54 3.86 19.74
C LEU A 115 23.43 4.01 18.50
N ALA A 116 22.84 3.89 17.31
CA ALA A 116 23.57 4.03 16.05
C ALA A 116 24.16 5.43 15.91
N VAL A 117 23.41 6.49 16.24
CA VAL A 117 23.90 7.87 16.17
C VAL A 117 25.05 8.11 17.15
N THR A 118 24.91 7.66 18.39
CA THR A 118 25.98 7.81 19.40
C THR A 118 27.24 7.04 19.00
N PHE A 119 27.10 5.81 18.49
CA PHE A 119 28.20 5.01 17.98
C PHE A 119 28.91 5.68 16.80
N LEU A 120 28.17 6.12 15.78
CA LEU A 120 28.72 6.76 14.58
C LEU A 120 29.47 8.05 14.91
N LEU A 121 28.98 8.83 15.87
CA LEU A 121 29.67 10.04 16.33
C LEU A 121 31.01 9.68 16.99
N VAL A 122 31.02 8.74 17.95
CA VAL A 122 32.25 8.31 18.64
C VAL A 122 33.26 7.74 17.65
N PHE A 123 32.80 6.88 16.74
CA PHE A 123 33.65 6.30 15.70
C PHE A 123 34.24 7.39 14.80
N GLY A 124 33.43 8.33 14.32
CA GLY A 124 33.88 9.44 13.47
C GLY A 124 34.95 10.30 14.17
N PHE A 125 34.75 10.66 15.43
CA PHE A 125 35.76 11.40 16.19
C PHE A 125 37.05 10.59 16.36
N SER A 126 36.97 9.30 16.67
CA SER A 126 38.16 8.46 16.81
C SER A 126 39.03 8.42 15.54
N GLN A 127 38.39 8.36 14.37
CA GLN A 127 39.10 8.34 13.08
C GLN A 127 39.80 9.68 12.79
N LEU A 128 39.18 10.80 13.16
CA LEU A 128 39.81 12.12 13.02
C LEU A 128 41.09 12.25 13.85
N PHE A 129 41.08 11.74 15.08
CA PHE A 129 42.28 11.74 15.94
C PHE A 129 43.36 10.75 15.49
N TYR A 130 42.99 9.67 14.80
CA TYR A 130 43.97 8.73 14.21
C TYR A 130 44.66 9.29 12.95
N LEU A 131 44.05 10.28 12.27
CA LEU A 131 44.55 10.87 11.02
C LEU A 131 45.36 12.16 11.24
N LEU A 132 45.35 12.74 12.45
CA LEU A 132 46.08 13.95 12.86
C LEU A 132 47.36 13.58 13.61
#